data_AF-A0A6L8UVS8-F1
#
_entry.id   AF-A0A6L8UVS8-F1
#
_cell.length_a   1.000
_cell.length_b   1.000
_cell.length_c   1.000
_cell.angle_alpha   90.00
_cell.angle_beta   90.00
_cell.angle_gamma   90.00
#
_symmetry.space_group_name_H-M   'P 1'
#
loop_
_entity.id
_entity.type
_entity.pdbx_description
1 polymer ?
#
loop_
_entity_poly.entity_id
_entity_poly.type
_entity_poly.pdbx_seq_one_letter_code
_entity_poly.pdbx_strand_id
1 'polypeptide(L)'
;MRIVVLGDFHIHPKEHHLTEKAIEHINSCKPDLVIPLGDFGCHSTIGSVEGLEQGYQFLRELKSQVRPILGNHDLQRETGPGKQLKGTMARKLAELYQLDEENGVMEYEHFRLFFVGTDPQPRESCYQIQECYVTDEHFAWIESKLKERPEVPCIFFTHAPPVGAALRTVPLVHVRATNAYLDQNHHFDRWPQLIQDYPSIKMWFSAHYHLGHDFEDSSTYRNGVTFFHTGVHSSYTRDGKRHSRVIDMDKGVIRVSTLDHETGDVRMQPDWSSLFNIWSMGDGSSGRNSIEYVRGELSCGIGGRDTNITKLVTMNENRLLAVTSDGFMWEVDYKLEAVFGTHHIGDPVHSAVISEDGLWKAWGRSLKKSDPCDPYRFVRELSETEIGEVLLLPEEISALAQRHGGGVWAACGRDLFEVIGSTYSLVQTFRERIVQITAEGGKLILLDEQGHLMKRDGTCYEAAVLAWDGVVCLGGERFVLLSAGSVYARSSGTGWFEQKPGRLVTAISRVHGLGPLHFAVALEATDEDPRSLVQIWEISLP
;
A
#
# COMPACT_ATOMS: atom_id res chain seq x y z
N MET A 1 -28.56 11.07 -15.69
CA MET A 1 -28.37 11.01 -14.24
C MET A 1 -27.06 11.68 -13.88
N ARG A 2 -27.08 12.62 -12.94
CA ARG A 2 -25.89 13.26 -12.36
C ARG A 2 -25.75 12.88 -10.90
N ILE A 3 -24.57 12.41 -10.51
CA ILE A 3 -24.24 12.02 -9.13
C ILE A 3 -23.10 12.90 -8.64
N VAL A 4 -23.18 13.37 -7.40
CA VAL A 4 -22.03 13.97 -6.71
C VAL A 4 -21.56 13.03 -5.62
N VAL A 5 -20.27 12.67 -5.63
CA VAL A 5 -19.63 11.86 -4.59
C VAL A 5 -18.77 12.77 -3.72
N LEU A 6 -19.04 12.75 -2.42
CA LEU A 6 -18.40 13.60 -1.42
C LEU A 6 -17.60 12.71 -0.46
N GLY A 7 -16.28 12.86 -0.42
CA GLY A 7 -15.41 12.10 0.47
C GLY A 7 -15.26 12.78 1.84
N ASP A 8 -14.94 11.98 2.86
CA ASP A 8 -14.38 12.41 4.14
C ASP A 8 -15.06 13.66 4.73
N PHE A 9 -16.29 13.52 5.24
CA PHE A 9 -17.16 14.67 5.52
C PHE A 9 -16.65 15.63 6.61
N HIS A 10 -15.75 15.17 7.49
CA HIS A 10 -15.08 15.92 8.55
C HIS A 10 -15.41 17.41 8.66
N ILE A 11 -16.20 17.77 9.67
CA ILE A 11 -16.60 19.16 9.94
C ILE A 11 -15.55 19.82 10.83
N HIS A 12 -15.02 20.96 10.39
CA HIS A 12 -14.14 21.76 11.22
C HIS A 12 -14.96 22.77 12.05
N PRO A 13 -14.88 22.74 13.40
CA PRO A 13 -15.81 23.47 14.27
C PRO A 13 -15.72 25.01 14.15
N LYS A 14 -14.64 25.53 13.57
CA LYS A 14 -14.44 26.98 13.34
C LYS A 14 -14.71 27.39 11.89
N GLU A 15 -15.00 26.44 11.00
CA GLU A 15 -15.05 26.66 9.55
C GLU A 15 -16.29 26.05 8.93
N HIS A 16 -17.43 26.08 9.64
CA HIS A 16 -18.71 25.61 9.12
C HIS A 16 -19.09 26.25 7.78
N HIS A 17 -18.69 27.51 7.57
CA HIS A 17 -18.88 28.22 6.30
C HIS A 17 -18.26 27.48 5.10
N LEU A 18 -17.19 26.70 5.27
CA LEU A 18 -16.62 25.89 4.19
C LEU A 18 -17.55 24.73 3.81
N THR A 19 -18.17 24.08 4.81
CA THR A 19 -19.17 23.04 4.59
C THR A 19 -20.42 23.63 3.95
N GLU A 20 -20.93 24.75 4.44
CA GLU A 20 -22.09 25.44 3.86
C GLU A 20 -21.85 25.80 2.39
N LYS A 21 -20.69 26.39 2.08
CA LYS A 21 -20.29 26.72 0.71
C LYS A 21 -20.20 25.47 -0.17
N ALA A 22 -19.68 24.35 0.35
CA ALA A 22 -19.65 23.09 -0.39
C ALA A 22 -21.07 22.58 -0.71
N ILE A 23 -22.01 22.66 0.23
CA ILE A 23 -23.43 22.31 -0.02
C ILE A 23 -24.04 23.21 -1.10
N GLU A 24 -23.74 24.52 -1.10
CA GLU A 24 -24.18 25.46 -2.15
C GLU A 24 -23.62 25.10 -3.54
N HIS A 25 -22.34 24.75 -3.62
CA HIS A 25 -21.70 24.31 -4.86
C HIS A 25 -22.32 23.00 -5.39
N ILE A 26 -22.55 22.03 -4.52
CA ILE A 26 -23.19 20.76 -4.88
C ILE A 26 -24.61 21.01 -5.39
N ASN A 27 -25.39 21.84 -4.70
CA ASN A 27 -26.73 22.23 -5.15
C ASN A 27 -26.71 22.94 -6.52
N SER A 28 -25.65 23.71 -6.80
CA SER A 28 -25.47 24.40 -8.09
C SER A 28 -25.17 23.43 -9.24
N CYS A 29 -24.59 22.27 -8.95
CA CYS A 29 -24.42 21.18 -9.91
C CYS A 29 -25.75 20.50 -10.29
N LYS A 30 -26.82 20.70 -9.52
CA LYS A 30 -28.15 20.07 -9.68
C LYS A 30 -28.06 18.54 -9.83
N PRO A 31 -27.42 17.82 -8.89
CA PRO A 31 -27.36 16.37 -8.97
C PRO A 31 -28.73 15.73 -8.81
N ASP A 32 -28.89 14.53 -9.34
CA ASP A 32 -30.03 13.66 -9.01
C ASP A 32 -29.78 12.95 -7.67
N LEU A 33 -28.51 12.63 -7.37
CA LEU A 33 -28.08 11.89 -6.19
C LEU A 33 -26.76 12.46 -5.62
N VAL A 34 -26.65 12.54 -4.30
CA VAL A 34 -25.42 12.87 -3.58
C VAL A 34 -25.02 11.69 -2.68
N ILE A 35 -23.75 11.31 -2.71
CA ILE A 35 -23.22 10.14 -2.01
C ILE A 35 -22.07 10.59 -1.09
N PRO A 36 -22.35 10.90 0.18
CA PRO A 36 -21.32 11.10 1.19
C PRO A 36 -20.66 9.78 1.62
N LEU A 37 -19.34 9.71 1.54
CA LEU A 37 -18.53 8.52 1.84
C LEU A 37 -17.99 8.54 3.28
N GLY A 38 -18.83 8.79 4.28
CA GLY A 38 -18.47 8.63 5.70
C GLY A 38 -17.73 9.80 6.36
N ASP A 39 -17.32 9.55 7.60
CA ASP A 39 -16.57 10.41 8.53
C ASP A 39 -17.32 11.68 8.93
N PHE A 40 -18.50 11.49 9.48
CA PHE A 40 -19.42 12.56 9.86
C PHE A 40 -19.12 13.13 11.25
N GLY A 41 -19.11 14.47 11.32
CA GLY A 41 -18.98 15.21 12.57
C GLY A 41 -17.64 15.91 12.70
N CYS A 42 -17.45 16.56 13.85
CA CYS A 42 -16.20 17.21 14.21
C CYS A 42 -15.35 16.32 15.10
N HIS A 43 -14.05 16.61 15.20
CA HIS A 43 -13.08 15.75 15.91
C HIS A 43 -13.53 15.26 17.30
N SER A 44 -14.23 16.09 18.10
CA SER A 44 -14.70 15.70 19.44
C SER A 44 -15.97 14.83 19.45
N THR A 45 -16.79 14.87 18.40
CA THR A 45 -18.07 14.14 18.30
C THR A 45 -18.05 13.05 17.25
N ILE A 46 -17.01 12.97 16.42
CA ILE A 46 -16.88 11.92 15.41
C ILE A 46 -16.90 10.54 16.07
N GLY A 47 -17.63 9.64 15.43
CA GLY A 47 -17.93 8.30 15.93
C GLY A 47 -19.08 8.22 16.94
N SER A 48 -19.81 9.31 17.22
CA SER A 48 -21.02 9.30 18.03
C SER A 48 -22.25 9.75 17.26
N VAL A 49 -23.43 9.46 17.84
CA VAL A 49 -24.73 9.89 17.31
C VAL A 49 -24.76 11.40 17.08
N GLU A 50 -24.21 12.19 18.00
CA GLU A 50 -24.15 13.64 17.88
C GLU A 50 -23.27 14.09 16.69
N GLY A 51 -22.18 13.38 16.41
CA GLY A 51 -21.34 13.64 15.23
C GLY A 51 -22.09 13.38 13.92
N LEU A 52 -22.85 12.28 13.87
CA LEU A 52 -23.66 11.94 12.72
C LEU A 52 -24.80 12.95 12.49
N GLU A 53 -25.48 13.37 13.57
CA GLU A 53 -26.52 14.40 13.53
C GLU A 53 -25.98 15.76 13.08
N GLN A 54 -24.75 16.12 13.47
CA GLN A 54 -24.08 17.32 12.95
C GLN A 54 -23.85 17.23 11.45
N GLY A 55 -23.40 16.07 10.94
CA GLY A 55 -23.27 15.85 9.50
C GLY A 55 -24.59 16.03 8.76
N TYR A 56 -25.64 15.41 9.30
CA TYR A 56 -27.00 15.47 8.75
C TYR A 56 -27.56 16.90 8.69
N GLN A 57 -27.25 17.77 9.67
CA GLN A 57 -27.71 19.17 9.67
C GLN A 57 -27.29 19.95 8.41
N PHE A 58 -26.11 19.66 7.86
CA PHE A 58 -25.67 20.26 6.60
C PHE A 58 -26.22 19.51 5.38
N LEU A 59 -26.16 18.18 5.41
CA LEU A 59 -26.53 17.34 4.27
C LEU A 59 -28.03 17.41 3.94
N ARG A 60 -28.90 17.65 4.91
CA ARG A 60 -30.35 17.84 4.67
C ARG A 60 -30.68 19.11 3.87
N GLU A 61 -29.74 20.05 3.74
CA GLU A 61 -29.92 21.29 2.95
C GLU A 61 -29.61 21.05 1.45
N LEU A 62 -29.15 19.84 1.09
CA LEU A 62 -29.07 19.40 -0.30
C LEU A 62 -30.47 19.24 -0.89
N LYS A 63 -30.65 19.72 -2.12
CA LYS A 63 -31.92 19.67 -2.86
C LYS A 63 -32.19 18.34 -3.55
N SER A 64 -31.22 17.43 -3.47
CA SER A 64 -31.17 16.16 -4.18
C SER A 64 -31.28 15.00 -3.19
N GLN A 65 -31.57 13.79 -3.68
CA GLN A 65 -31.52 12.61 -2.83
C GLN A 65 -30.11 12.42 -2.26
N VAL A 66 -30.01 12.05 -0.99
CA VAL A 66 -28.73 11.75 -0.33
C VAL A 66 -28.72 10.27 0.04
N ARG A 67 -27.66 9.55 -0.35
CA ARG A 67 -27.43 8.15 0.05
C ARG A 67 -26.04 8.01 0.66
N PRO A 68 -25.90 8.21 1.98
CA PRO A 68 -24.62 8.10 2.65
C PRO A 68 -24.24 6.65 2.97
N ILE A 69 -22.96 6.45 3.29
CA ILE A 69 -22.39 5.25 3.92
C ILE A 69 -21.57 5.67 5.14
N LEU A 70 -21.27 4.74 6.04
CA LEU A 70 -20.36 4.97 7.19
C LEU A 70 -18.89 4.78 6.80
N GLY A 71 -18.04 5.63 7.36
CA GLY A 71 -16.58 5.53 7.32
C GLY A 71 -15.99 4.97 8.62
N ASN A 72 -14.66 4.87 8.66
CA ASN A 72 -13.95 4.29 9.79
C ASN A 72 -14.07 5.15 11.06
N HIS A 73 -14.02 6.48 10.94
CA HIS A 73 -14.14 7.36 12.09
C HIS A 73 -15.57 7.42 12.64
N ASP A 74 -16.58 7.09 11.83
CA ASP A 74 -17.95 6.93 12.31
C ASP A 74 -18.10 5.75 13.27
N LEU A 75 -17.25 4.72 13.15
CA LEU A 75 -17.35 3.49 13.94
C LEU A 75 -16.31 3.39 15.05
N GLN A 76 -15.41 4.37 15.19
CA GLN A 76 -14.29 4.31 16.14
C GLN A 76 -14.71 4.12 17.61
N ARG A 77 -15.95 4.47 17.97
CA ARG A 77 -16.49 4.28 19.34
C ARG A 77 -17.18 2.92 19.57
N GLU A 78 -17.52 2.20 18.50
CA GLU A 78 -18.12 0.85 18.51
C GLU A 78 -17.08 -0.26 18.27
N THR A 79 -16.00 0.09 17.58
CA THR A 79 -14.95 -0.83 17.17
C THR A 79 -14.13 -1.31 18.38
N GLY A 80 -13.83 -2.61 18.39
CA GLY A 80 -12.94 -3.20 19.39
C GLY A 80 -13.44 -3.07 20.83
N PRO A 81 -12.66 -2.46 21.76
CA PRO A 81 -13.06 -2.22 23.14
C PRO A 81 -13.94 -0.96 23.32
N GLY A 82 -14.40 -0.36 22.22
CA GLY A 82 -15.28 0.80 22.22
C GLY A 82 -16.49 0.65 23.15
N LYS A 83 -16.87 1.75 23.81
CA LYS A 83 -17.96 1.75 24.80
C LYS A 83 -19.34 1.86 24.16
N GLN A 84 -19.43 2.29 22.90
CA GLN A 84 -20.69 2.40 22.20
C GLN A 84 -21.16 1.01 21.74
N LEU A 85 -22.46 0.74 21.89
CA LEU A 85 -23.05 -0.53 21.47
C LEU A 85 -22.95 -0.67 19.95
N LYS A 86 -22.49 -1.83 19.46
CA LYS A 86 -22.38 -2.12 18.03
C LYS A 86 -23.73 -1.98 17.30
N GLY A 87 -23.67 -1.41 16.11
CA GLY A 87 -24.82 -1.12 15.26
C GLY A 87 -25.60 0.13 15.68
N THR A 88 -25.12 0.93 16.63
CA THR A 88 -25.78 2.19 17.01
C THR A 88 -25.68 3.20 15.86
N MET A 89 -24.51 3.35 15.27
CA MET A 89 -24.28 4.26 14.15
C MET A 89 -25.03 3.82 12.90
N ALA A 90 -25.01 2.53 12.58
CA ALA A 90 -25.76 1.95 11.46
C ALA A 90 -27.26 2.26 11.55
N ARG A 91 -27.89 1.93 12.69
CA ARG A 91 -29.29 2.23 12.96
C ARG A 91 -29.59 3.73 12.86
N LYS A 92 -28.71 4.57 13.42
CA LYS A 92 -28.91 6.02 13.41
C LYS A 92 -28.77 6.62 12.01
N LEU A 93 -27.84 6.13 11.19
CA LEU A 93 -27.71 6.53 9.79
C LEU A 93 -29.00 6.17 9.03
N ALA A 94 -29.47 4.94 9.16
CA ALA A 94 -30.69 4.48 8.52
C ALA A 94 -31.91 5.34 8.95
N GLU A 95 -32.04 5.66 10.25
CA GLU A 95 -33.08 6.54 10.77
C GLU A 95 -33.03 7.95 10.16
N LEU A 96 -31.87 8.61 10.17
CA LEU A 96 -31.71 10.00 9.71
C LEU A 96 -32.02 10.16 8.22
N TYR A 97 -31.65 9.16 7.42
CA TYR A 97 -31.79 9.21 5.96
C TYR A 97 -32.96 8.36 5.43
N GLN A 98 -33.80 7.81 6.33
CA GLN A 98 -34.96 6.96 6.01
C GLN A 98 -34.60 5.80 5.08
N LEU A 99 -33.50 5.12 5.41
CA LEU A 99 -33.01 3.95 4.67
C LEU A 99 -33.55 2.68 5.32
N ASP A 100 -33.81 1.65 4.51
CA ASP A 100 -34.12 0.33 5.04
C ASP A 100 -32.91 -0.24 5.81
N GLU A 101 -31.70 -0.04 5.27
CA GLU A 101 -30.42 -0.46 5.85
C GLU A 101 -29.31 0.56 5.49
N GLU A 102 -28.26 0.63 6.31
CA GLU A 102 -27.11 1.52 6.09
C GLU A 102 -26.33 1.17 4.81
N ASN A 103 -26.25 -0.12 4.48
CA ASN A 103 -25.69 -0.65 3.25
C ASN A 103 -26.81 -0.93 2.24
N GLY A 104 -26.51 -1.03 0.94
CA GLY A 104 -27.56 -1.34 -0.02
C GLY A 104 -27.17 -1.28 -1.49
N VAL A 105 -28.14 -1.61 -2.34
CA VAL A 105 -28.01 -1.51 -3.80
C VAL A 105 -29.18 -0.70 -4.35
N MET A 106 -28.91 0.33 -5.13
CA MET A 106 -29.93 0.98 -5.97
C MET A 106 -29.93 0.34 -7.35
N GLU A 107 -31.06 -0.26 -7.70
CA GLU A 107 -31.26 -0.98 -8.95
C GLU A 107 -31.76 -0.04 -10.06
N TYR A 108 -31.03 -0.01 -11.17
CA TYR A 108 -31.48 0.59 -12.42
C TYR A 108 -31.54 -0.49 -13.51
N GLU A 109 -32.21 -0.18 -14.62
CA GLU A 109 -32.37 -1.13 -15.72
C GLU A 109 -31.00 -1.59 -16.27
N HIS A 110 -30.08 -0.64 -16.48
CA HIS A 110 -28.80 -0.88 -17.17
C HIS A 110 -27.55 -0.80 -16.29
N PHE A 111 -27.69 -0.49 -15.00
CA PHE A 111 -26.57 -0.45 -14.06
C PHE A 111 -27.07 -0.57 -12.61
N ARG A 112 -26.14 -0.73 -11.68
CA ARG A 112 -26.40 -0.86 -10.24
C ARG A 112 -25.43 0.01 -9.46
N LEU A 113 -25.92 0.64 -8.40
CA LEU A 113 -25.08 1.42 -7.49
C LEU A 113 -24.98 0.67 -6.15
N PHE A 114 -23.77 0.29 -5.75
CA PHE A 114 -23.49 -0.42 -4.51
C PHE A 114 -22.97 0.54 -3.45
N PHE A 115 -23.64 0.58 -2.30
CA PHE A 115 -23.32 1.44 -1.16
C PHE A 115 -22.80 0.53 -0.04
N VAL A 116 -21.48 0.53 0.15
CA VAL A 116 -20.78 -0.39 1.05
C VAL A 116 -19.99 0.44 2.07
N GLY A 117 -20.58 0.62 3.26
CA GLY A 117 -19.93 1.22 4.41
C GLY A 117 -19.00 0.24 5.12
N THR A 118 -18.34 0.72 6.17
CA THR A 118 -17.54 -0.11 7.08
C THR A 118 -18.39 -0.72 8.19
N ASP A 119 -17.85 -1.71 8.88
CA ASP A 119 -18.42 -2.41 10.04
C ASP A 119 -17.51 -2.28 11.28
N PRO A 120 -18.07 -2.36 12.51
CA PRO A 120 -17.25 -2.31 13.72
C PRO A 120 -16.49 -3.61 13.96
N GLN A 121 -15.15 -3.53 14.13
CA GLN A 121 -14.36 -4.75 14.35
C GLN A 121 -14.74 -5.46 15.66
N PRO A 122 -14.69 -6.80 15.68
CA PRO A 122 -14.72 -7.62 16.88
C PRO A 122 -13.64 -7.21 17.90
N ARG A 123 -13.87 -7.47 19.19
CA ARG A 123 -12.92 -7.05 20.24
C ARG A 123 -11.62 -7.84 20.17
N GLU A 124 -11.75 -9.10 19.82
CA GLU A 124 -10.72 -10.13 19.71
C GLU A 124 -9.85 -9.99 18.46
N SER A 125 -10.32 -9.26 17.44
CA SER A 125 -9.60 -9.00 16.18
C SER A 125 -9.48 -7.51 15.87
N CYS A 126 -9.59 -6.63 16.87
CA CYS A 126 -9.40 -5.20 16.66
C CYS A 126 -7.91 -4.85 16.64
N TYR A 127 -7.31 -4.87 15.45
CA TYR A 127 -5.88 -4.53 15.26
C TYR A 127 -5.65 -3.02 15.23
N GLN A 128 -6.59 -2.28 14.64
CA GLN A 128 -6.57 -0.83 14.56
C GLN A 128 -8.01 -0.31 14.61
N ILE A 129 -8.36 0.54 15.58
CA ILE A 129 -9.72 1.08 15.76
C ILE A 129 -10.24 1.79 14.49
N GLN A 130 -9.34 2.37 13.72
CA GLN A 130 -9.63 3.12 12.50
C GLN A 130 -9.42 2.32 11.20
N GLU A 131 -9.32 0.99 11.25
CA GLU A 131 -9.32 0.16 10.05
C GLU A 131 -10.71 0.18 9.39
N CYS A 132 -10.72 0.25 8.06
CA CYS A 132 -11.93 0.18 7.25
C CYS A 132 -12.33 -1.29 7.08
N TYR A 133 -12.89 -1.85 8.15
CA TYR A 133 -13.26 -3.26 8.22
C TYR A 133 -14.64 -3.51 7.63
N VAL A 134 -14.82 -4.68 7.01
CA VAL A 134 -16.09 -5.25 6.55
C VAL A 134 -16.19 -6.65 7.15
N THR A 135 -17.34 -7.00 7.72
CA THR A 135 -17.58 -8.34 8.28
C THR A 135 -17.70 -9.39 7.17
N ASP A 136 -17.47 -10.65 7.51
CA ASP A 136 -17.64 -11.75 6.55
C ASP A 136 -19.11 -11.88 6.11
N GLU A 137 -20.07 -11.62 7.00
CA GLU A 137 -21.49 -11.61 6.66
C GLU A 137 -21.83 -10.50 5.66
N HIS A 138 -21.29 -9.29 5.86
CA HIS A 138 -21.48 -8.18 4.94
C HIS A 138 -20.78 -8.46 3.60
N PHE A 139 -19.56 -9.00 3.60
CA PHE A 139 -18.88 -9.39 2.35
C PHE A 139 -19.65 -10.47 1.58
N ALA A 140 -20.15 -11.49 2.26
CA ALA A 140 -20.99 -12.53 1.65
C ALA A 140 -22.31 -11.96 1.07
N TRP A 141 -22.87 -10.93 1.71
CA TRP A 141 -24.02 -10.19 1.15
C TRP A 141 -23.65 -9.47 -0.15
N ILE A 142 -22.47 -8.84 -0.25
CA ILE A 142 -21.99 -8.21 -1.49
C ILE A 142 -21.92 -9.25 -2.61
N GLU A 143 -21.28 -10.40 -2.35
CA GLU A 143 -21.19 -11.48 -3.33
C GLU A 143 -22.56 -11.99 -3.77
N SER A 144 -23.47 -12.20 -2.82
CA SER A 144 -24.85 -12.61 -3.11
C SER A 144 -25.54 -11.60 -4.03
N LYS A 145 -25.42 -10.31 -3.72
CA LYS A 145 -26.00 -9.24 -4.52
C LYS A 145 -25.42 -9.17 -5.93
N LEU A 146 -24.12 -9.38 -6.10
CA LEU A 146 -23.49 -9.44 -7.42
C LEU A 146 -24.00 -10.63 -8.26
N LYS A 147 -24.22 -11.79 -7.63
CA LYS A 147 -24.77 -13.00 -8.29
C LYS A 147 -26.21 -12.82 -8.79
N GLU A 148 -27.00 -11.91 -8.22
CA GLU A 148 -28.39 -11.69 -8.65
C GLU A 148 -28.49 -11.17 -10.11
N ARG A 149 -27.53 -10.35 -10.55
CA ARG A 149 -27.53 -9.72 -11.90
C ARG A 149 -26.10 -9.63 -12.46
N PRO A 150 -25.46 -10.76 -12.80
CA PRO A 150 -24.02 -10.82 -13.09
C PRO A 150 -23.59 -10.06 -14.35
N GLU A 151 -24.51 -9.77 -15.27
CA GLU A 151 -24.22 -9.05 -16.53
C GLU A 151 -24.46 -7.54 -16.44
N VAL A 152 -24.98 -7.04 -15.31
CA VAL A 152 -25.38 -5.65 -15.17
C VAL A 152 -24.24 -4.85 -14.53
N PRO A 153 -23.70 -3.82 -15.20
CA PRO A 153 -22.60 -3.02 -14.67
C PRO A 153 -22.88 -2.45 -13.29
N CYS A 154 -21.89 -2.55 -12.42
CA CYS A 154 -21.94 -2.12 -11.03
C CYS A 154 -20.93 -0.99 -10.79
N ILE A 155 -21.40 0.05 -10.08
CA ILE A 155 -20.58 1.15 -9.58
C ILE A 155 -20.56 1.06 -8.05
N PHE A 156 -19.37 0.93 -7.48
CA PHE A 156 -19.16 0.79 -6.04
C PHE A 156 -18.82 2.12 -5.39
N PHE A 157 -19.35 2.33 -4.19
CA PHE A 157 -19.04 3.44 -3.31
C PHE A 157 -18.64 2.88 -1.94
N THR A 158 -17.39 3.08 -1.56
CA THR A 158 -16.84 2.69 -0.26
C THR A 158 -16.15 3.86 0.41
N HIS A 159 -15.91 3.78 1.71
CA HIS A 159 -15.13 4.79 2.40
C HIS A 159 -13.64 4.70 2.01
N ALA A 160 -12.98 3.55 2.20
CA ALA A 160 -11.60 3.32 1.74
C ALA A 160 -11.55 2.52 0.41
N PRO A 161 -10.48 2.64 -0.38
CA PRO A 161 -10.28 1.81 -1.56
C PRO A 161 -9.92 0.37 -1.19
N PRO A 162 -10.19 -0.62 -2.06
CA PRO A 162 -9.54 -1.92 -1.96
C PRO A 162 -8.03 -1.79 -2.26
N VAL A 163 -7.24 -2.78 -1.85
CA VAL A 163 -5.80 -2.79 -2.13
C VAL A 163 -5.52 -2.78 -3.64
N GLY A 164 -4.50 -2.03 -4.06
CA GLY A 164 -4.11 -1.89 -5.47
C GLY A 164 -5.00 -0.93 -6.29
N ALA A 165 -5.94 -0.25 -5.66
CA ALA A 165 -6.82 0.73 -6.29
C ALA A 165 -6.41 2.18 -6.04
N ALA A 166 -6.78 3.05 -7.00
CA ALA A 166 -6.63 4.51 -6.94
C ALA A 166 -5.20 4.95 -6.58
N LEU A 167 -5.04 5.81 -5.57
CA LEU A 167 -3.76 6.37 -5.15
C LEU A 167 -2.78 5.25 -4.80
N ARG A 168 -1.80 5.01 -5.69
CA ARG A 168 -0.75 3.99 -5.52
C ARG A 168 0.31 4.39 -4.50
N THR A 169 0.16 5.58 -3.91
CA THR A 169 0.96 6.07 -2.79
C THR A 169 0.10 6.14 -1.54
N VAL A 170 0.54 5.51 -0.46
CA VAL A 170 -0.14 5.60 0.84
C VAL A 170 0.34 6.87 1.57
N PRO A 171 -0.57 7.80 1.93
CA PRO A 171 -0.18 8.98 2.71
C PRO A 171 0.48 8.56 4.04
N LEU A 172 1.52 9.30 4.46
CA LEU A 172 2.36 8.97 5.62
C LEU A 172 1.58 8.60 6.90
N VAL A 173 0.41 9.20 7.12
CA VAL A 173 -0.43 8.88 8.28
C VAL A 173 -0.98 7.45 8.26
N HIS A 174 -1.40 6.94 7.10
CA HIS A 174 -1.93 5.58 6.98
C HIS A 174 -0.83 4.51 7.04
N VAL A 175 0.41 4.91 6.78
CA VAL A 175 1.60 4.06 6.95
C VAL A 175 1.80 3.63 8.40
N ARG A 176 1.44 4.52 9.33
CA ARG A 176 1.53 4.28 10.79
C ARG A 176 0.28 3.64 11.35
N ALA A 177 -0.86 3.86 10.68
CA ALA A 177 -2.17 3.47 11.17
C ALA A 177 -2.71 2.18 10.54
N THR A 178 -2.08 1.60 9.51
CA THR A 178 -2.41 0.24 9.02
C THR A 178 -3.82 0.11 8.46
N ASN A 179 -4.37 1.23 8.01
CA ASN A 179 -5.78 1.36 7.68
C ASN A 179 -6.02 1.96 6.29
N ALA A 180 -5.03 1.98 5.41
CA ALA A 180 -5.10 2.58 4.08
C ALA A 180 -6.15 1.92 3.17
N TYR A 181 -6.43 0.64 3.35
CA TYR A 181 -7.31 -0.14 2.49
C TYR A 181 -8.46 -0.80 3.26
N LEU A 182 -9.50 -1.21 2.52
CA LEU A 182 -10.52 -2.10 3.05
C LEU A 182 -9.88 -3.41 3.55
N ASP A 183 -10.24 -3.81 4.77
CA ASP A 183 -9.80 -5.04 5.45
C ASP A 183 -8.28 -5.25 5.49
N GLN A 184 -7.51 -4.15 5.56
CA GLN A 184 -6.06 -4.21 5.42
C GLN A 184 -5.37 -5.19 6.38
N ASN A 185 -5.84 -5.33 7.62
CA ASN A 185 -5.22 -6.23 8.62
C ASN A 185 -5.97 -7.57 8.75
N HIS A 186 -7.07 -7.75 8.03
CA HIS A 186 -7.91 -8.97 8.08
C HIS A 186 -7.83 -9.77 6.79
N HIS A 187 -8.46 -9.28 5.72
CA HIS A 187 -8.67 -9.98 4.45
C HIS A 187 -8.52 -9.04 3.26
N PHE A 188 -7.39 -8.33 3.16
CA PHE A 188 -7.16 -7.38 2.05
C PHE A 188 -7.26 -8.05 0.67
N ASP A 189 -6.96 -9.35 0.59
CA ASP A 189 -6.86 -10.16 -0.61
C ASP A 189 -8.23 -10.51 -1.23
N ARG A 190 -9.30 -10.50 -0.43
CA ARG A 190 -10.65 -10.85 -0.92
C ARG A 190 -11.21 -9.82 -1.90
N TRP A 191 -10.78 -8.55 -1.82
CA TRP A 191 -11.28 -7.51 -2.72
C TRP A 191 -10.73 -7.61 -4.15
N PRO A 192 -9.41 -7.77 -4.37
CA PRO A 192 -8.89 -8.13 -5.70
C PRO A 192 -9.55 -9.38 -6.28
N GLN A 193 -9.81 -10.40 -5.45
CA GLN A 193 -10.48 -11.62 -5.87
C GLN A 193 -11.94 -11.35 -6.29
N LEU A 194 -12.69 -10.57 -5.51
CA LEU A 194 -14.05 -10.13 -5.86
C LEU A 194 -14.09 -9.44 -7.23
N ILE A 195 -13.15 -8.53 -7.50
CA ILE A 195 -13.07 -7.83 -8.77
C ILE A 195 -12.83 -8.80 -9.94
N GLN A 196 -11.98 -9.81 -9.75
CA GLN A 196 -11.72 -10.83 -10.76
C GLN A 196 -12.94 -11.73 -11.01
N ASP A 197 -13.64 -12.10 -9.94
CA ASP A 197 -14.78 -13.02 -10.01
C ASP A 197 -16.06 -12.35 -10.57
N TYR A 198 -16.19 -11.04 -10.39
CA TYR A 198 -17.36 -10.26 -10.82
C TYR A 198 -16.99 -9.14 -11.79
N PRO A 199 -16.78 -9.45 -13.08
CA PRO A 199 -16.42 -8.46 -14.10
C PRO A 199 -17.52 -7.42 -14.37
N SER A 200 -18.71 -7.57 -13.79
CA SER A 200 -19.74 -6.53 -13.76
C SER A 200 -19.34 -5.31 -12.95
N ILE A 201 -18.39 -5.42 -12.02
CA ILE A 201 -17.81 -4.27 -11.34
C ILE A 201 -17.03 -3.46 -12.39
N LYS A 202 -17.45 -2.21 -12.65
CA LYS A 202 -16.82 -1.36 -13.69
C LYS A 202 -16.19 -0.11 -13.13
N MET A 203 -16.72 0.42 -12.04
CA MET A 203 -16.23 1.63 -11.40
C MET A 203 -16.28 1.52 -9.89
N TRP A 204 -15.34 2.19 -9.24
CA TRP A 204 -15.24 2.20 -7.79
C TRP A 204 -14.82 3.58 -7.30
N PHE A 205 -15.57 4.14 -6.37
CA PHE A 205 -15.30 5.44 -5.76
C PHE A 205 -14.98 5.25 -4.28
N SER A 206 -13.90 5.87 -3.84
CA SER A 206 -13.46 5.84 -2.44
C SER A 206 -12.93 7.20 -1.98
N ALA A 207 -12.89 7.41 -0.67
CA ALA A 207 -12.36 8.60 0.00
C ALA A 207 -11.14 8.21 0.86
N HIS A 208 -11.14 8.55 2.15
CA HIS A 208 -10.20 8.17 3.22
C HIS A 208 -8.81 8.82 3.18
N TYR A 209 -8.27 9.10 1.99
CA TYR A 209 -6.91 9.64 1.89
C TYR A 209 -6.80 11.15 2.07
N HIS A 210 -7.89 11.89 2.09
CA HIS A 210 -7.90 13.35 2.26
C HIS A 210 -7.00 14.11 1.26
N LEU A 211 -6.87 13.59 0.04
CA LEU A 211 -6.08 14.21 -1.02
C LEU A 211 -6.99 14.75 -2.13
N GLY A 212 -6.54 15.80 -2.80
CA GLY A 212 -7.18 16.31 -4.00
C GLY A 212 -7.04 15.38 -5.20
N HIS A 213 -7.59 15.84 -6.32
CA HIS A 213 -7.67 15.05 -7.55
C HIS A 213 -6.52 15.32 -8.52
N ASP A 214 -5.61 16.23 -8.16
CA ASP A 214 -4.45 16.58 -8.99
C ASP A 214 -3.27 15.61 -8.80
N PHE A 215 -3.41 14.64 -7.89
CA PHE A 215 -2.50 13.51 -7.79
C PHE A 215 -2.60 12.64 -9.04
N GLU A 216 -1.44 12.18 -9.54
CA GLU A 216 -1.30 11.38 -10.77
C GLU A 216 -2.21 10.13 -10.76
N ASP A 217 -2.35 9.50 -9.60
CA ASP A 217 -3.16 8.29 -9.41
C ASP A 217 -4.51 8.56 -8.75
N SER A 218 -5.03 9.79 -8.84
CA SER A 218 -6.38 10.09 -8.34
C SER A 218 -7.49 9.33 -9.08
N SER A 219 -7.15 8.73 -10.23
CA SER A 219 -7.90 7.64 -10.85
C SER A 219 -6.97 6.63 -11.52
N THR A 220 -7.34 5.36 -11.50
CA THR A 220 -6.55 4.26 -12.10
C THR A 220 -7.45 3.21 -12.74
N TYR A 221 -6.96 2.48 -13.74
CA TYR A 221 -7.68 1.38 -14.38
C TYR A 221 -6.97 0.05 -14.13
N ARG A 222 -7.63 -0.91 -13.48
CA ARG A 222 -7.07 -2.23 -13.15
C ARG A 222 -8.14 -3.30 -13.21
N ASN A 223 -7.80 -4.46 -13.75
CA ASN A 223 -8.66 -5.65 -13.79
C ASN A 223 -10.08 -5.36 -14.32
N GLY A 224 -10.21 -4.50 -15.33
CA GLY A 224 -11.52 -4.13 -15.89
C GLY A 224 -12.28 -3.03 -15.13
N VAL A 225 -11.75 -2.53 -14.02
CA VAL A 225 -12.38 -1.53 -13.15
C VAL A 225 -11.63 -0.21 -13.22
N THR A 226 -12.38 0.90 -13.27
CA THR A 226 -11.81 2.25 -13.08
C THR A 226 -12.05 2.71 -11.64
N PHE A 227 -10.99 2.95 -10.90
CA PHE A 227 -11.01 3.43 -9.53
C PHE A 227 -10.87 4.94 -9.49
N PHE A 228 -11.61 5.59 -8.62
CA PHE A 228 -11.62 7.04 -8.43
C PHE A 228 -11.47 7.38 -6.96
N HIS A 229 -10.41 8.13 -6.65
CA HIS A 229 -10.26 8.79 -5.37
C HIS A 229 -11.16 10.04 -5.31
N THR A 230 -11.75 10.27 -4.15
CA THR A 230 -12.61 11.41 -3.83
C THR A 230 -11.96 12.24 -2.72
N GLY A 231 -11.88 13.55 -2.93
CA GLY A 231 -11.32 14.49 -1.96
C GLY A 231 -12.28 14.87 -0.83
N VAL A 232 -11.80 15.78 0.01
CA VAL A 232 -12.49 16.38 1.16
C VAL A 232 -13.03 17.75 0.76
N HIS A 233 -14.16 18.21 1.30
CA HIS A 233 -14.66 19.58 1.03
C HIS A 233 -14.17 20.65 2.01
N SER A 234 -13.71 20.23 3.18
CA SER A 234 -13.26 21.07 4.30
C SER A 234 -11.73 21.21 4.37
N SER A 235 -11.23 21.88 5.41
CA SER A 235 -9.80 22.09 5.65
C SER A 235 -9.04 20.83 6.10
N TYR A 236 -9.72 19.70 6.30
CA TYR A 236 -9.09 18.42 6.64
C TYR A 236 -8.36 17.76 5.46
N THR A 237 -8.40 18.37 4.27
CA THR A 237 -7.52 18.03 3.15
C THR A 237 -6.04 18.16 3.54
N ARG A 238 -5.21 17.25 3.02
CA ARG A 238 -3.77 17.19 3.31
C ARG A 238 -2.93 17.97 2.30
N ASP A 239 -3.47 18.25 1.11
CA ASP A 239 -2.80 18.98 0.04
C ASP A 239 -3.37 20.40 -0.17
N GLY A 240 -4.34 20.79 0.66
CA GLY A 240 -5.04 22.07 0.56
C GLY A 240 -6.14 22.10 -0.50
N LYS A 241 -6.31 21.04 -1.30
CA LYS A 241 -7.33 20.97 -2.34
C LYS A 241 -8.63 20.43 -1.79
N ARG A 242 -9.73 21.15 -2.06
CA ARG A 242 -11.07 20.81 -1.56
C ARG A 242 -11.96 20.38 -2.71
N HIS A 243 -12.10 19.08 -2.94
CA HIS A 243 -12.72 18.55 -4.15
C HIS A 243 -13.82 17.52 -3.88
N SER A 244 -14.72 17.35 -4.85
CA SER A 244 -15.69 16.24 -4.92
C SER A 244 -15.76 15.70 -6.34
N ARG A 245 -16.25 14.46 -6.53
CA ARG A 245 -16.44 13.89 -7.88
C ARG A 245 -17.85 14.16 -8.38
N VAL A 246 -17.96 14.48 -9.67
CA VAL A 246 -19.22 14.61 -10.39
C VAL A 246 -19.26 13.53 -11.45
N ILE A 247 -20.28 12.66 -11.39
CA ILE A 247 -20.52 11.60 -12.37
C ILE A 247 -21.71 12.02 -13.23
N ASP A 248 -21.48 12.19 -14.52
CA ASP A 248 -22.53 12.48 -15.51
C ASP A 248 -22.78 11.26 -16.39
N MET A 249 -23.96 10.69 -16.28
CA MET A 249 -24.44 9.57 -17.10
C MET A 249 -25.56 10.06 -18.02
N ASP A 250 -25.28 10.18 -19.31
CA ASP A 250 -26.26 10.59 -20.34
C ASP A 250 -26.01 9.85 -21.66
N LYS A 251 -27.09 9.37 -22.29
CA LYS A 251 -27.08 8.74 -23.63
C LYS A 251 -25.99 7.68 -23.84
N GLY A 252 -25.75 6.86 -22.82
CA GLY A 252 -24.72 5.82 -22.90
C GLY A 252 -23.29 6.38 -22.88
N VAL A 253 -23.07 7.55 -22.30
CA VAL A 253 -21.74 8.09 -21.97
C VAL A 253 -21.69 8.36 -20.49
N ILE A 254 -20.59 7.96 -19.85
CA ILE A 254 -20.26 8.32 -18.49
C ILE A 254 -19.05 9.25 -18.47
N ARG A 255 -19.14 10.32 -17.69
CA ARG A 255 -18.04 11.27 -17.46
C ARG A 255 -17.83 11.43 -15.97
N VAL A 256 -16.58 11.46 -15.55
CA VAL A 256 -16.20 11.77 -14.17
C VAL A 256 -15.38 13.05 -14.20
N SER A 257 -15.82 14.03 -13.43
CA SER A 257 -15.20 15.36 -13.35
C SER A 257 -14.96 15.73 -11.89
N THR A 258 -14.13 16.75 -11.67
CA THR A 258 -13.89 17.33 -10.36
C THR A 258 -14.77 18.57 -10.17
N LEU A 259 -15.50 18.61 -9.06
CA LEU A 259 -16.06 19.84 -8.48
C LEU A 259 -15.01 20.41 -7.52
N ASP A 260 -14.54 21.62 -7.80
CA ASP A 260 -13.59 22.32 -6.95
C ASP A 260 -14.34 23.28 -6.01
N HIS A 261 -14.21 23.07 -4.70
CA HIS A 261 -14.92 23.88 -3.68
C HIS A 261 -14.22 25.19 -3.34
N GLU A 262 -13.07 25.49 -3.92
CA GLU A 262 -12.48 26.83 -3.88
C GLU A 262 -13.20 27.75 -4.85
N THR A 263 -13.34 27.30 -6.10
CA THR A 263 -13.95 28.05 -7.20
C THR A 263 -15.48 27.91 -7.25
N GLY A 264 -16.00 26.76 -6.84
CA GLY A 264 -17.40 26.37 -7.01
C GLY A 264 -17.73 25.77 -8.38
N ASP A 265 -16.72 25.57 -9.23
CA ASP A 265 -16.89 25.13 -10.60
C ASP A 265 -16.60 23.64 -10.77
N VAL A 266 -17.37 23.01 -11.66
CA VAL A 266 -17.01 21.69 -12.22
C VAL A 266 -16.00 21.92 -13.34
N ARG A 267 -14.88 21.19 -13.31
CA ARG A 267 -13.86 21.27 -14.37
C ARG A 267 -14.50 21.05 -15.74
N MET A 268 -14.21 21.95 -16.68
CA MET A 268 -14.79 21.91 -18.03
C MET A 268 -14.42 20.64 -18.79
N GLN A 269 -13.17 20.18 -18.64
CA GLN A 269 -12.74 18.90 -19.16
C GLN A 269 -12.95 17.85 -18.08
N PRO A 270 -13.66 16.74 -18.38
CA PRO A 270 -13.79 15.65 -17.43
C PRO A 270 -12.42 15.04 -17.20
N ASP A 271 -12.16 14.62 -15.95
CA ASP A 271 -10.94 13.90 -15.60
C ASP A 271 -10.92 12.52 -16.29
N TRP A 272 -12.10 11.97 -16.58
CA TRP A 272 -12.26 10.70 -17.28
C TRP A 272 -13.61 10.60 -18.01
N SER A 273 -13.65 9.87 -19.13
CA SER A 273 -14.91 9.55 -19.81
C SER A 273 -14.85 8.23 -20.57
N SER A 274 -15.99 7.53 -20.64
CA SER A 274 -16.15 6.30 -21.43
C SER A 274 -17.56 6.17 -21.99
N LEU A 275 -17.73 5.37 -23.04
CA LEU A 275 -19.05 4.92 -23.48
C LEU A 275 -19.53 3.77 -22.59
N PHE A 276 -20.81 3.80 -22.21
CA PHE A 276 -21.53 2.77 -21.46
C PHE A 276 -21.58 1.44 -22.24
N ASN A 277 -21.71 1.53 -23.56
CA ASN A 277 -21.78 0.37 -24.46
C ASN A 277 -20.42 -0.31 -24.71
N ILE A 278 -19.30 0.28 -24.25
CA ILE A 278 -17.99 -0.39 -24.31
C ILE A 278 -17.83 -1.36 -23.12
N TRP A 279 -18.65 -1.23 -22.07
CA TRP A 279 -18.60 -2.14 -20.91
C TRP A 279 -19.09 -3.57 -21.21
N SER A 280 -19.76 -3.78 -22.35
CA SER A 280 -20.21 -5.08 -22.86
C SER A 280 -19.27 -5.73 -23.87
N MET A 281 -18.19 -5.06 -24.29
CA MET A 281 -17.17 -5.67 -25.13
C MET A 281 -15.90 -5.87 -24.30
N GLY A 282 -15.72 -7.09 -23.82
CA GLY A 282 -14.43 -7.53 -23.33
C GLY A 282 -13.42 -7.47 -24.47
N ASP A 283 -12.61 -6.42 -24.52
CA ASP A 283 -11.43 -6.34 -25.38
C ASP A 283 -10.18 -6.72 -24.58
N GLY A 284 -10.17 -7.98 -24.15
CA GLY A 284 -8.93 -8.71 -23.99
C GLY A 284 -8.22 -8.82 -25.34
N SER A 285 -7.49 -7.78 -25.76
CA SER A 285 -6.36 -7.87 -26.70
C SER A 285 -5.78 -6.49 -27.00
N SER A 286 -5.06 -5.91 -26.03
CA SER A 286 -3.93 -5.03 -26.41
C SER A 286 -2.73 -5.92 -26.75
N GLY A 287 -2.73 -6.46 -27.98
CA GLY A 287 -1.58 -7.15 -28.54
C GLY A 287 -0.38 -6.21 -28.62
N ARG A 288 0.54 -6.34 -27.66
CA ARG A 288 1.88 -5.76 -27.75
C ARG A 288 2.86 -6.85 -28.17
N ASN A 289 3.15 -6.92 -29.45
CA ASN A 289 4.41 -7.48 -29.93
C ASN A 289 5.49 -6.42 -29.73
N SER A 290 6.34 -6.58 -28.72
CA SER A 290 7.57 -5.81 -28.60
C SER A 290 8.72 -6.74 -28.25
N ILE A 291 9.80 -6.57 -29.01
CA ILE A 291 11.09 -7.25 -28.95
C ILE A 291 11.65 -7.25 -27.52
N GLU A 292 12.19 -8.40 -27.09
CA GLU A 292 12.82 -8.64 -25.79
C GLU A 292 14.06 -7.77 -25.59
N TYR A 293 13.89 -6.68 -24.84
CA TYR A 293 14.93 -6.11 -24.00
C TYR A 293 14.31 -5.84 -22.64
N VAL A 294 15.15 -5.91 -21.59
CA VAL A 294 14.77 -5.83 -20.18
C VAL A 294 13.74 -4.72 -19.95
N ARG A 295 12.51 -5.12 -19.63
CA ARG A 295 11.38 -4.22 -19.44
C ARG A 295 11.08 -4.18 -17.96
N GLY A 296 11.10 -2.98 -17.37
CA GLY A 296 10.49 -2.77 -16.06
C GLY A 296 9.01 -3.16 -16.18
N GLU A 297 8.60 -4.20 -15.47
CA GLU A 297 7.23 -4.73 -15.57
C GLU A 297 6.27 -3.95 -14.69
N LEU A 298 6.73 -3.52 -13.52
CA LEU A 298 5.93 -2.94 -12.45
C LEU A 298 6.73 -1.82 -11.77
N SER A 299 6.03 -0.78 -11.31
CA SER A 299 6.61 0.31 -10.53
C SER A 299 5.70 0.72 -9.38
N CYS A 300 6.24 0.79 -8.17
CA CYS A 300 5.51 1.24 -6.98
C CYS A 300 6.26 2.41 -6.33
N GLY A 301 5.56 3.53 -6.10
CA GLY A 301 6.10 4.71 -5.45
C GLY A 301 6.04 4.57 -3.93
N ILE A 302 7.16 4.82 -3.25
CA ILE A 302 7.29 4.64 -1.80
C ILE A 302 7.69 5.94 -1.13
N GLY A 303 6.94 6.35 -0.11
CA GLY A 303 7.25 7.51 0.72
C GLY A 303 6.84 8.87 0.14
N GLY A 304 7.30 9.94 0.82
CA GLY A 304 7.21 11.33 0.35
C GLY A 304 8.39 11.70 -0.55
N ARG A 305 8.51 12.99 -0.91
CA ARG A 305 9.67 13.47 -1.69
C ARG A 305 10.96 13.31 -0.87
N ASP A 306 12.06 12.93 -1.53
CA ASP A 306 13.44 12.81 -1.02
C ASP A 306 13.80 11.54 -0.21
N THR A 307 13.03 10.47 -0.37
CA THR A 307 13.34 9.19 0.23
C THR A 307 14.07 8.30 -0.78
N ASN A 308 15.23 7.72 -0.42
CA ASN A 308 15.98 6.75 -1.24
C ASN A 308 15.82 5.34 -0.68
N ILE A 309 15.58 4.35 -1.55
CA ILE A 309 15.60 2.94 -1.15
C ILE A 309 17.04 2.47 -0.99
N THR A 310 17.40 2.04 0.21
CA THR A 310 18.75 1.58 0.58
C THR A 310 18.87 0.07 0.58
N LYS A 311 17.76 -0.67 0.74
CA LYS A 311 17.76 -2.13 0.76
C LYS A 311 16.42 -2.68 0.27
N LEU A 312 16.48 -3.81 -0.42
CA LEU A 312 15.33 -4.65 -0.73
C LEU A 312 15.49 -6.00 -0.04
N VAL A 313 14.42 -6.52 0.55
CA VAL A 313 14.38 -7.85 1.18
C VAL A 313 13.18 -8.61 0.65
N THR A 314 13.41 -9.69 -0.07
CA THR A 314 12.31 -10.53 -0.59
C THR A 314 11.64 -11.28 0.55
N MET A 315 10.31 -11.18 0.66
CA MET A 315 9.53 -11.94 1.63
C MET A 315 8.99 -13.22 1.00
N ASN A 316 8.39 -13.10 -0.18
CA ASN A 316 7.85 -14.20 -0.96
C ASN A 316 7.80 -13.84 -2.45
N GLU A 317 7.11 -14.66 -3.25
CA GLU A 317 6.96 -14.54 -4.70
C GLU A 317 6.22 -13.29 -5.20
N ASN A 318 5.56 -12.53 -4.31
CA ASN A 318 4.79 -11.33 -4.66
C ASN A 318 5.13 -10.11 -3.77
N ARG A 319 5.87 -10.33 -2.67
CA ARG A 319 6.08 -9.32 -1.62
C ARG A 319 7.55 -9.14 -1.29
N LEU A 320 7.90 -7.88 -1.06
CA LEU A 320 9.23 -7.45 -0.63
C LEU A 320 9.12 -6.37 0.44
N LEU A 321 10.21 -6.19 1.17
CA LEU A 321 10.43 -5.04 2.04
C LEU A 321 11.37 -4.07 1.34
N ALA A 322 10.98 -2.81 1.24
CA ALA A 322 11.85 -1.72 0.80
C ALA A 322 12.27 -0.89 2.01
N VAL A 323 13.55 -0.92 2.34
CA VAL A 323 14.13 -0.08 3.39
C VAL A 323 14.54 1.23 2.78
N THR A 324 14.19 2.32 3.45
CA THR A 324 14.42 3.67 2.97
C THR A 324 15.31 4.49 3.88
N SER A 325 15.97 5.50 3.31
CA SER A 325 16.95 6.37 3.98
C SER A 325 16.38 7.19 5.14
N ASP A 326 15.07 7.43 5.14
CA ASP A 326 14.31 8.07 6.23
C ASP A 326 13.89 7.10 7.35
N GLY A 327 14.32 5.84 7.25
CA GLY A 327 14.20 4.83 8.29
C GLY A 327 12.90 4.04 8.30
N PHE A 328 12.12 4.08 7.23
CA PHE A 328 11.00 3.16 7.06
C PHE A 328 11.45 1.85 6.39
N MET A 329 10.66 0.79 6.61
CA MET A 329 10.82 -0.53 5.99
C MET A 329 9.48 -0.99 5.44
N TRP A 330 9.19 -0.57 4.21
CA TRP A 330 7.90 -0.67 3.56
C TRP A 330 7.61 -2.07 3.05
N GLU A 331 6.46 -2.63 3.42
CA GLU A 331 5.96 -3.85 2.81
C GLU A 331 5.23 -3.51 1.51
N VAL A 332 5.77 -4.04 0.41
CA VAL A 332 5.29 -3.82 -0.95
C VAL A 332 4.83 -5.14 -1.52
N ASP A 333 3.60 -5.18 -2.02
CA ASP A 333 3.14 -6.25 -2.91
C ASP A 333 3.14 -5.70 -4.33
N TYR A 334 4.14 -6.08 -5.11
CA TYR A 334 4.30 -5.55 -6.46
C TYR A 334 3.27 -6.14 -7.42
N LYS A 335 2.74 -7.33 -7.17
CA LYS A 335 1.68 -7.93 -8.00
C LYS A 335 0.37 -7.14 -7.86
N LEU A 336 0.09 -6.66 -6.66
CA LEU A 336 -1.03 -5.76 -6.39
C LEU A 336 -0.69 -4.28 -6.61
N GLU A 337 0.55 -3.95 -6.95
CA GLU A 337 1.09 -2.58 -7.04
C GLU A 337 0.78 -1.73 -5.78
N ALA A 338 0.85 -2.35 -4.60
CA ALA A 338 0.40 -1.76 -3.35
C ALA A 338 1.49 -1.69 -2.28
N VAL A 339 1.42 -0.65 -1.46
CA VAL A 339 2.25 -0.48 -0.25
C VAL A 339 1.36 -0.62 0.96
N PHE A 340 1.65 -1.55 1.86
CA PHE A 340 0.79 -1.79 3.03
C PHE A 340 1.14 -0.87 4.20
N GLY A 341 2.42 -0.73 4.50
CA GLY A 341 2.87 0.01 5.67
C GLY A 341 4.32 -0.27 5.94
N THR A 342 4.83 0.28 7.03
CA THR A 342 6.23 0.09 7.44
C THR A 342 6.33 -0.93 8.56
N HIS A 343 7.31 -1.83 8.52
CA HIS A 343 7.68 -2.75 9.62
C HIS A 343 8.60 -2.10 10.67
N HIS A 344 9.06 -0.87 10.41
CA HIS A 344 9.98 -0.17 11.31
C HIS A 344 9.72 1.34 11.33
N ILE A 345 9.79 1.93 12.51
CA ILE A 345 9.81 3.37 12.73
C ILE A 345 10.88 3.61 13.78
N GLY A 346 11.82 4.51 13.50
CA GLY A 346 12.95 4.80 14.37
C GLY A 346 14.17 5.15 13.54
N ASP A 347 15.35 4.91 14.12
CA ASP A 347 16.61 5.13 13.41
C ASP A 347 16.65 4.30 12.11
N PRO A 348 17.31 4.83 11.06
CA PRO A 348 17.38 4.15 9.78
C PRO A 348 17.89 2.71 9.88
N VAL A 349 17.08 1.78 9.38
CA VAL A 349 17.50 0.39 9.19
C VAL A 349 18.55 0.38 8.09
N HIS A 350 19.75 -0.09 8.39
CA HIS A 350 20.80 -0.25 7.37
C HIS A 350 20.88 -1.71 6.89
N SER A 351 20.29 -2.67 7.61
CA SER A 351 20.26 -4.07 7.19
C SER A 351 19.02 -4.80 7.69
N ALA A 352 18.41 -5.60 6.82
CA ALA A 352 17.31 -6.48 7.14
C ALA A 352 17.38 -7.77 6.33
N VAL A 353 16.83 -8.86 6.88
CA VAL A 353 16.77 -10.16 6.22
C VAL A 353 15.58 -10.97 6.75
N ILE A 354 14.93 -11.72 5.86
CA ILE A 354 13.94 -12.74 6.22
C ILE A 354 14.68 -14.06 6.43
N SER A 355 14.42 -14.71 7.55
CA SER A 355 14.96 -16.04 7.90
C SER A 355 13.80 -16.99 8.24
N GLU A 356 14.09 -18.27 8.42
CA GLU A 356 13.08 -19.29 8.78
C GLU A 356 12.33 -18.97 10.08
N ASP A 357 12.92 -18.20 11.00
CA ASP A 357 12.33 -17.90 12.31
C ASP A 357 11.82 -16.46 12.46
N GLY A 358 11.82 -15.67 11.37
CA GLY A 358 11.23 -14.34 11.32
C GLY A 358 12.02 -13.32 10.48
N LEU A 359 11.54 -12.08 10.54
CA LEU A 359 12.16 -10.89 9.97
C LEU A 359 13.14 -10.30 10.97
N TRP A 360 14.40 -10.21 10.56
CA TRP A 360 15.46 -9.59 11.34
C TRP A 360 15.81 -8.23 10.75
N LYS A 361 15.92 -7.22 11.62
CA LYS A 361 16.26 -5.84 11.25
C LYS A 361 17.29 -5.27 12.20
N ALA A 362 18.23 -4.50 11.64
CA ALA A 362 19.31 -3.88 12.38
C ALA A 362 19.39 -2.37 12.13
N TRP A 363 19.64 -1.63 13.22
CA TRP A 363 19.94 -0.20 13.22
C TRP A 363 21.00 0.10 14.29
N GLY A 364 22.14 0.64 13.88
CA GLY A 364 23.27 0.86 14.78
C GLY A 364 23.74 -0.46 15.40
N ARG A 365 23.68 -0.56 16.73
CA ARG A 365 24.04 -1.76 17.50
C ARG A 365 22.84 -2.66 17.81
N SER A 366 21.65 -2.24 17.41
CA SER A 366 20.40 -2.88 17.76
C SER A 366 20.02 -3.90 16.70
N LEU A 367 19.66 -5.10 17.14
CA LEU A 367 19.14 -6.17 16.30
C LEU A 367 17.80 -6.62 16.89
N LYS A 368 16.77 -6.71 16.04
CA LYS A 368 15.44 -7.14 16.45
C LYS A 368 14.87 -8.14 15.49
N LYS A 369 14.21 -9.15 16.07
CA LYS A 369 13.36 -10.09 15.36
C LYS A 369 11.90 -9.70 15.48
N SER A 370 11.15 -9.83 14.40
CA SER A 370 9.69 -9.70 14.35
C SER A 370 9.10 -10.79 13.49
N ASP A 371 7.84 -11.14 13.75
CA ASP A 371 7.08 -12.00 12.85
C ASP A 371 6.59 -11.16 11.66
N PRO A 372 7.00 -11.47 10.40
CA PRO A 372 6.56 -10.74 9.23
C PRO A 372 5.06 -10.86 8.94
N CYS A 373 4.39 -11.85 9.54
CA CYS A 373 2.96 -12.11 9.37
C CYS A 373 2.12 -11.60 10.55
N ASP A 374 2.72 -10.97 11.55
CA ASP A 374 2.00 -10.43 12.70
C ASP A 374 0.92 -9.43 12.23
N PRO A 375 -0.36 -9.61 12.59
CA PRO A 375 -1.41 -8.65 12.24
C PRO A 375 -1.16 -7.26 12.85
N TYR A 376 -0.35 -7.16 13.90
CA TYR A 376 0.08 -5.90 14.53
C TYR A 376 1.38 -5.33 13.96
N ARG A 377 2.01 -5.94 12.93
CA ARG A 377 3.33 -5.52 12.44
C ARG A 377 3.43 -4.05 12.01
N PHE A 378 2.30 -3.46 11.62
CA PHE A 378 2.20 -2.06 11.26
C PHE A 378 1.65 -1.18 12.40
N VAL A 379 1.05 -1.75 13.45
CA VAL A 379 0.37 -1.03 14.54
C VAL A 379 1.42 -0.42 15.48
N ARG A 380 1.18 0.82 15.92
CA ARG A 380 2.19 1.64 16.63
C ARG A 380 1.76 2.12 18.02
N GLU A 381 0.51 1.94 18.40
CA GLU A 381 0.00 2.38 19.71
C GLU A 381 0.33 1.40 20.85
N LEU A 382 0.97 0.27 20.55
CA LEU A 382 1.51 -0.61 21.58
C LEU A 382 2.69 0.08 22.27
N SER A 383 2.67 0.08 23.59
CA SER A 383 3.74 0.68 24.41
C SER A 383 5.10 0.13 23.96
N GLU A 384 6.17 0.94 23.94
CA GLU A 384 7.52 0.48 23.56
C GLU A 384 7.97 -0.76 24.36
N THR A 385 7.37 -0.98 25.54
CA THR A 385 7.54 -2.16 26.40
C THR A 385 6.92 -3.47 25.88
N GLU A 386 6.02 -3.44 24.90
CA GLU A 386 5.37 -4.63 24.33
C GLU A 386 6.02 -5.11 23.02
N ILE A 387 6.94 -4.33 22.44
CA ILE A 387 7.47 -4.60 21.11
C ILE A 387 8.81 -5.35 21.19
N GLY A 388 8.82 -6.57 21.72
CA GLY A 388 9.92 -7.54 21.61
C GLY A 388 11.29 -7.12 22.19
N GLU A 389 12.15 -8.11 22.45
CA GLU A 389 13.51 -7.86 22.95
C GLU A 389 14.40 -7.30 21.83
N VAL A 390 15.09 -6.18 22.10
CA VAL A 390 16.14 -5.64 21.23
C VAL A 390 17.48 -6.15 21.72
N LEU A 391 18.19 -6.89 20.88
CA LEU A 391 19.53 -7.36 21.15
C LEU A 391 20.55 -6.26 20.84
N LEU A 392 21.42 -5.96 21.79
CA LEU A 392 22.51 -5.01 21.61
C LEU A 392 23.82 -5.75 21.37
N LEU A 393 24.37 -5.61 20.16
CA LEU A 393 25.66 -6.17 19.80
C LEU A 393 26.82 -5.25 20.23
N PRO A 394 28.07 -5.75 20.31
CA PRO A 394 29.21 -4.98 20.81
C PRO A 394 29.52 -3.73 19.97
N GLU A 395 29.36 -3.84 18.64
CA GLU A 395 29.63 -2.77 17.68
C GLU A 395 28.43 -2.58 16.72
N GLU A 396 28.51 -1.56 15.88
CA GLU A 396 27.53 -1.29 14.83
C GLU A 396 27.47 -2.47 13.84
N ILE A 397 26.26 -2.95 13.59
CA ILE A 397 25.99 -4.04 12.66
C ILE A 397 26.15 -3.46 11.24
N SER A 398 27.06 -3.99 10.43
CA SER A 398 27.23 -3.54 9.05
C SER A 398 26.34 -4.30 8.07
N ALA A 399 26.09 -5.59 8.30
CA ALA A 399 25.31 -6.43 7.40
C ALA A 399 24.70 -7.66 8.10
N LEU A 400 23.56 -8.13 7.56
CA LEU A 400 22.86 -9.34 7.97
C LEU A 400 22.74 -10.34 6.80
N ALA A 401 22.83 -11.63 7.11
CA ALA A 401 22.49 -12.72 6.19
C ALA A 401 21.68 -13.80 6.91
N GLN A 402 20.77 -14.44 6.19
CA GLN A 402 19.98 -15.54 6.73
C GLN A 402 20.87 -16.71 7.14
N ARG A 403 20.46 -17.43 8.18
CA ARG A 403 21.10 -18.67 8.60
C ARG A 403 20.16 -19.85 8.35
N HIS A 404 20.71 -20.96 7.89
CA HIS A 404 19.96 -22.21 7.72
C HIS A 404 19.52 -22.74 9.09
N GLY A 405 18.25 -23.11 9.24
CA GLY A 405 17.68 -23.52 10.53
C GLY A 405 17.32 -22.35 11.46
N GLY A 406 17.10 -21.16 10.90
CA GLY A 406 16.69 -19.96 11.62
C GLY A 406 17.85 -19.12 12.18
N GLY A 407 17.53 -17.87 12.55
CA GLY A 407 18.49 -16.87 13.00
C GLY A 407 19.20 -16.18 11.86
N VAL A 408 20.24 -15.41 12.22
CA VAL A 408 21.04 -14.62 11.27
C VAL A 408 22.52 -14.68 11.57
N TRP A 409 23.32 -14.50 10.53
CA TRP A 409 24.68 -14.03 10.65
C TRP A 409 24.66 -12.50 10.75
N ALA A 410 25.42 -11.94 11.68
CA ALA A 410 25.55 -10.50 11.84
C ALA A 410 27.02 -10.09 11.79
N ALA A 411 27.36 -9.23 10.85
CA ALA A 411 28.68 -8.60 10.78
C ALA A 411 28.67 -7.32 11.62
N CYS A 412 29.60 -7.18 12.56
CA CYS A 412 29.77 -6.00 13.41
C CYS A 412 31.24 -5.57 13.39
N GLY A 413 31.56 -4.50 12.67
CA GLY A 413 32.95 -4.12 12.45
C GLY A 413 33.73 -5.27 11.77
N ARG A 414 34.68 -5.85 12.48
CA ARG A 414 35.50 -7.00 12.02
C ARG A 414 34.98 -8.35 12.48
N ASP A 415 33.97 -8.36 13.34
CA ASP A 415 33.49 -9.56 13.99
C ASP A 415 32.27 -10.11 13.27
N LEU A 416 32.23 -11.43 13.13
CA LEU A 416 31.08 -12.18 12.65
C LEU A 416 30.42 -12.88 13.84
N PHE A 417 29.13 -12.62 14.03
CA PHE A 417 28.30 -13.24 15.06
C PHE A 417 27.28 -14.18 14.44
N GLU A 418 26.99 -15.27 15.14
CA GLU A 418 25.80 -16.10 14.94
C GLU A 418 24.75 -15.65 15.94
N VAL A 419 23.54 -15.31 15.47
CA VAL A 419 22.43 -14.88 16.31
C VAL A 419 21.27 -15.86 16.16
N ILE A 420 20.78 -16.38 17.29
CA ILE A 420 19.67 -17.34 17.37
C ILE A 420 18.77 -16.92 18.53
N GLY A 421 17.49 -16.64 18.23
CA GLY A 421 16.53 -16.17 19.24
C GLY A 421 16.99 -14.86 19.88
N SER A 422 17.15 -14.85 21.20
CA SER A 422 17.65 -13.69 21.97
C SER A 422 19.14 -13.79 22.34
N THR A 423 19.90 -14.65 21.66
CA THR A 423 21.31 -14.89 21.99
C THR A 423 22.21 -14.72 20.78
N TYR A 424 23.45 -14.30 21.01
CA TYR A 424 24.48 -14.24 19.98
C TYR A 424 25.79 -14.84 20.47
N SER A 425 26.58 -15.39 19.56
CA SER A 425 27.92 -15.90 19.83
C SER A 425 28.93 -15.40 18.78
N LEU A 426 30.14 -15.04 19.22
CA LEU A 426 31.21 -14.66 18.30
C LEU A 426 31.71 -15.91 17.56
N VAL A 427 31.70 -15.83 16.24
CA VAL A 427 32.10 -16.92 15.35
C VAL A 427 33.55 -16.74 14.95
N GLN A 428 33.90 -15.52 14.52
CA GLN A 428 35.23 -15.20 14.04
C GLN A 428 35.47 -13.68 13.99
N THR A 429 36.70 -13.29 14.28
CA THR A 429 37.21 -11.93 14.04
C THR A 429 38.08 -11.93 12.78
N PHE A 430 37.82 -11.00 11.88
CA PHE A 430 38.55 -10.79 10.63
C PHE A 430 39.58 -9.66 10.77
N ARG A 431 40.44 -9.56 9.76
CA ARG A 431 41.48 -8.53 9.74
C ARG A 431 40.89 -7.15 9.47
N GLU A 432 40.01 -7.07 8.47
CA GLU A 432 39.39 -5.85 7.96
C GLU A 432 37.89 -5.83 8.28
N ARG A 433 37.25 -4.66 8.21
CA ARG A 433 35.81 -4.52 8.49
C ARG A 433 34.98 -5.27 7.44
N ILE A 434 34.02 -6.08 7.87
CA ILE A 434 33.05 -6.73 7.00
C ILE A 434 31.99 -5.69 6.61
N VAL A 435 31.74 -5.50 5.32
CA VAL A 435 30.78 -4.51 4.80
C VAL A 435 29.54 -5.15 4.16
N GLN A 436 29.65 -6.40 3.69
CA GLN A 436 28.51 -7.14 3.16
C GLN A 436 28.62 -8.62 3.54
N ILE A 437 27.48 -9.25 3.82
CA ILE A 437 27.37 -10.69 3.99
C ILE A 437 26.19 -11.24 3.19
N THR A 438 26.32 -12.44 2.64
CA THR A 438 25.25 -13.16 1.96
C THR A 438 25.35 -14.67 2.22
N ALA A 439 24.21 -15.35 2.28
CA ALA A 439 24.16 -16.77 2.57
C ALA A 439 23.12 -17.50 1.70
N GLU A 440 23.56 -18.54 0.99
CA GLU A 440 22.71 -19.42 0.18
C GLU A 440 23.26 -20.86 0.25
N GLY A 441 22.37 -21.84 0.45
CA GLY A 441 22.75 -23.26 0.41
C GLY A 441 23.84 -23.68 1.40
N GLY A 442 23.83 -23.12 2.61
CA GLY A 442 24.83 -23.42 3.66
C GLY A 442 26.20 -22.75 3.48
N LYS A 443 26.39 -22.00 2.39
CA LYS A 443 27.60 -21.21 2.15
C LYS A 443 27.39 -19.80 2.67
N LEU A 444 28.39 -19.26 3.34
CA LEU A 444 28.44 -17.86 3.78
C LEU A 444 29.52 -17.14 2.99
N ILE A 445 29.17 -16.00 2.39
CA ILE A 445 30.11 -15.14 1.67
C ILE A 445 30.14 -13.80 2.35
N LEU A 446 31.36 -13.30 2.55
CA LEU A 446 31.65 -12.02 3.19
C LEU A 446 32.44 -11.16 2.20
N LEU A 447 32.15 -9.86 2.19
CA LEU A 447 32.96 -8.84 1.52
C LEU A 447 33.47 -7.89 2.60
N ASP A 448 34.78 -7.63 2.61
CA ASP A 448 35.37 -6.64 3.51
C ASP A 448 35.58 -5.28 2.81
N GLU A 449 35.94 -4.26 3.61
CA GLU A 449 36.14 -2.88 3.13
C GLU A 449 37.32 -2.72 2.15
N GLN A 450 38.20 -3.72 2.04
CA GLN A 450 39.30 -3.75 1.08
C GLN A 450 38.90 -4.44 -0.24
N GLY A 451 37.68 -4.97 -0.33
CA GLY A 451 37.19 -5.70 -1.50
C GLY A 451 37.61 -7.17 -1.54
N HIS A 452 38.03 -7.75 -0.41
CA HIS A 452 38.28 -9.19 -0.33
C HIS A 452 36.96 -9.95 -0.19
N LEU A 453 36.75 -10.92 -1.08
CA LEU A 453 35.63 -11.84 -1.02
C LEU A 453 36.07 -13.10 -0.28
N MET A 454 35.43 -13.40 0.85
CA MET A 454 35.71 -14.58 1.66
C MET A 454 34.53 -15.53 1.61
N LYS A 455 34.78 -16.81 1.26
CA LYS A 455 33.75 -17.85 1.25
C LYS A 455 34.01 -18.85 2.36
N ARG A 456 32.98 -19.13 3.16
CA ARG A 456 32.94 -20.23 4.12
C ARG A 456 32.26 -21.44 3.53
N ASP A 457 32.98 -22.56 3.44
CA ASP A 457 32.46 -23.88 3.09
C ASP A 457 32.86 -24.84 4.22
N GLY A 458 32.03 -24.93 5.27
CA GLY A 458 32.37 -25.63 6.52
C GLY A 458 33.21 -24.79 7.50
N THR A 459 34.42 -25.24 7.85
CA THR A 459 35.27 -24.63 8.91
C THR A 459 36.34 -23.68 8.38
N CYS A 460 36.55 -23.60 7.07
CA CYS A 460 37.62 -22.80 6.47
C CYS A 460 37.06 -21.65 5.62
N TYR A 461 37.79 -20.53 5.57
CA TYR A 461 37.51 -19.41 4.69
C TYR A 461 38.54 -19.37 3.56
N GLU A 462 38.07 -19.37 2.33
CA GLU A 462 38.90 -19.11 1.16
C GLU A 462 38.70 -17.65 0.73
N ALA A 463 39.81 -16.91 0.60
CA ALA A 463 39.79 -15.51 0.16
C ALA A 463 40.14 -15.43 -1.34
N ALA A 464 39.33 -14.70 -2.09
CA ALA A 464 39.61 -14.27 -3.45
C ALA A 464 39.40 -12.76 -3.55
N VAL A 465 40.33 -12.04 -4.17
CA VAL A 465 40.18 -10.58 -4.37
C VAL A 465 39.27 -10.35 -5.57
N LEU A 466 38.06 -9.82 -5.35
CA LEU A 466 37.12 -9.54 -6.42
C LEU A 466 36.31 -8.26 -6.11
N ALA A 467 36.78 -7.17 -6.74
CA ALA A 467 36.10 -5.90 -7.02
C ALA A 467 35.88 -4.90 -5.86
N TRP A 468 36.05 -3.62 -6.22
CA TRP A 468 35.62 -2.45 -5.46
C TRP A 468 34.21 -2.05 -5.93
N ASP A 469 33.34 -1.70 -4.99
CA ASP A 469 32.06 -1.00 -5.20
C ASP A 469 30.92 -1.76 -5.92
N GLY A 470 30.68 -3.04 -5.57
CA GLY A 470 29.56 -3.79 -6.15
C GLY A 470 28.70 -4.57 -5.15
N VAL A 471 27.41 -4.72 -5.46
CA VAL A 471 26.51 -5.63 -4.76
C VAL A 471 26.75 -7.05 -5.26
N VAL A 472 27.13 -7.96 -4.35
CA VAL A 472 27.24 -9.39 -4.66
C VAL A 472 25.91 -10.09 -4.42
N CYS A 473 25.35 -10.70 -5.46
CA CYS A 473 24.16 -11.57 -5.38
C CYS A 473 24.50 -13.01 -5.79
N LEU A 474 23.92 -13.98 -5.06
CA LEU A 474 24.04 -15.40 -5.37
C LEU A 474 22.81 -15.92 -6.13
N GLY A 475 23.10 -16.69 -7.19
CA GLY A 475 22.12 -17.29 -8.09
C GLY A 475 22.45 -18.76 -8.34
N GLY A 476 22.38 -19.61 -7.32
CA GLY A 476 22.79 -21.02 -7.43
C GLY A 476 24.31 -21.15 -7.61
N GLU A 477 24.79 -21.65 -8.75
CA GLU A 477 26.23 -21.70 -9.07
C GLU A 477 26.78 -20.40 -9.70
N ARG A 478 25.93 -19.40 -9.96
CA ARG A 478 26.30 -18.16 -10.65
C ARG A 478 26.47 -17.02 -9.66
N PHE A 479 27.42 -16.13 -9.96
CA PHE A 479 27.64 -14.89 -9.24
C PHE A 479 27.21 -13.73 -10.12
N VAL A 480 26.44 -12.80 -9.55
CA VAL A 480 26.17 -11.52 -10.20
C VAL A 480 26.78 -10.43 -9.33
N LEU A 481 27.69 -9.66 -9.90
CA LEU A 481 28.29 -8.48 -9.32
C LEU A 481 27.72 -7.26 -10.04
N LEU A 482 27.17 -6.33 -9.27
CA LEU A 482 26.50 -5.15 -9.81
C LEU A 482 27.25 -3.93 -9.30
N SER A 483 28.02 -3.28 -10.17
CA SER A 483 28.76 -2.06 -9.86
C SER A 483 28.08 -0.87 -10.55
N ALA A 484 28.26 0.35 -10.05
CA ALA A 484 27.60 1.56 -10.54
C ALA A 484 27.61 1.66 -12.08
N GLY A 485 26.47 1.35 -12.70
CA GLY A 485 26.30 1.40 -14.16
C GLY A 485 26.74 0.15 -14.94
N SER A 486 26.96 -1.00 -14.31
CA SER A 486 27.30 -2.26 -15.00
C SER A 486 26.83 -3.50 -14.24
N VAL A 487 26.15 -4.40 -14.96
CA VAL A 487 25.82 -5.75 -14.51
C VAL A 487 26.92 -6.71 -14.96
N TYR A 488 27.56 -7.40 -14.01
CA TYR A 488 28.54 -8.44 -14.28
C TYR A 488 28.01 -9.81 -13.84
N ALA A 489 27.88 -10.75 -14.77
CA ALA A 489 27.50 -12.14 -14.45
C ALA A 489 28.65 -13.11 -14.74
N ARG A 490 28.84 -14.11 -13.87
CA ARG A 490 29.80 -15.20 -14.06
C ARG A 490 29.14 -16.54 -13.76
N SER A 491 29.28 -17.50 -14.67
CA SER A 491 29.02 -18.92 -14.41
C SER A 491 30.30 -19.67 -14.10
N SER A 492 30.18 -20.80 -13.38
CA SER A 492 31.27 -21.75 -13.18
C SER A 492 31.89 -22.13 -14.53
N GLY A 493 33.10 -21.62 -14.81
CA GLY A 493 33.87 -21.94 -16.03
C GLY A 493 33.80 -20.94 -17.19
N THR A 494 33.11 -19.80 -17.08
CA THR A 494 33.08 -18.75 -18.14
C THR A 494 33.59 -17.38 -17.65
N GLY A 495 33.91 -16.49 -18.61
CA GLY A 495 34.32 -15.11 -18.35
C GLY A 495 33.16 -14.20 -17.92
N TRP A 496 33.48 -12.98 -17.51
CA TRP A 496 32.49 -11.99 -17.10
C TRP A 496 31.78 -11.35 -18.31
N PHE A 497 30.46 -11.15 -18.22
CA PHE A 497 29.67 -10.40 -19.19
C PHE A 497 29.27 -9.04 -18.61
N GLU A 498 29.46 -7.93 -19.34
CA GLU A 498 29.11 -6.56 -18.93
C GLU A 498 27.86 -6.09 -19.68
N GLN A 499 26.86 -5.57 -18.97
CA GLN A 499 25.72 -4.86 -19.55
C GLN A 499 25.56 -3.49 -18.87
N LYS A 500 25.52 -2.40 -19.64
CA LYS A 500 25.44 -1.01 -19.14
C LYS A 500 23.98 -0.55 -18.97
N PRO A 501 23.48 -0.30 -17.75
CA PRO A 501 22.21 0.39 -17.52
C PRO A 501 22.40 1.91 -17.51
N GLY A 502 21.39 2.65 -17.97
CA GLY A 502 21.40 4.13 -18.04
C GLY A 502 20.96 4.88 -16.77
N ARG A 503 20.63 4.18 -15.66
CA ARG A 503 20.26 4.79 -14.36
C ARG A 503 21.04 4.15 -13.20
N LEU A 504 21.32 4.93 -12.15
CA LEU A 504 21.99 4.45 -10.95
C LEU A 504 21.05 3.54 -10.16
N VAL A 505 21.54 2.36 -9.80
CA VAL A 505 20.81 1.35 -9.04
C VAL A 505 21.24 1.44 -7.59
N THR A 506 20.28 1.61 -6.66
CA THR A 506 20.57 1.82 -5.24
C THR A 506 20.40 0.57 -4.38
N ALA A 507 19.51 -0.35 -4.78
CA ALA A 507 19.29 -1.61 -4.08
C ALA A 507 18.77 -2.70 -5.03
N ILE A 508 19.14 -3.96 -4.76
CA ILE A 508 18.75 -5.11 -5.59
C ILE A 508 18.46 -6.31 -4.68
N SER A 509 17.41 -7.07 -5.00
CA SER A 509 17.10 -8.34 -4.34
C SER A 509 16.66 -9.38 -5.36
N ARG A 510 17.05 -10.64 -5.15
CA ARG A 510 16.57 -11.76 -5.96
C ARG A 510 15.13 -12.08 -5.58
N VAL A 511 14.26 -12.23 -6.57
CA VAL A 511 12.87 -12.65 -6.34
C VAL A 511 12.80 -14.16 -6.54
N HIS A 512 12.39 -14.88 -5.49
CA HIS A 512 12.26 -16.33 -5.53
C HIS A 512 10.85 -16.71 -6.01
N GLY A 513 10.74 -17.75 -6.86
CA GLY A 513 9.45 -18.35 -7.25
C GLY A 513 8.96 -18.08 -8.69
N LEU A 514 9.54 -17.12 -9.42
CA LEU A 514 9.01 -16.66 -10.71
C LEU A 514 9.56 -17.32 -11.99
N GLY A 515 10.42 -18.37 -11.91
CA GLY A 515 11.06 -18.96 -13.11
C GLY A 515 12.53 -18.54 -13.23
N PRO A 516 13.08 -18.19 -14.43
CA PRO A 516 14.48 -17.75 -14.57
C PRO A 516 14.79 -16.50 -13.70
N LEU A 517 16.04 -16.05 -13.64
CA LEU A 517 16.51 -15.06 -12.64
C LEU A 517 15.77 -13.70 -12.69
N HIS A 518 14.74 -13.52 -11.85
CA HIS A 518 14.08 -12.24 -11.60
C HIS A 518 14.78 -11.45 -10.48
N PHE A 519 14.92 -10.14 -10.69
CA PHE A 519 15.50 -9.22 -9.71
C PHE A 519 14.55 -8.04 -9.47
N ALA A 520 14.34 -7.70 -8.19
CA ALA A 520 13.79 -6.43 -7.79
C ALA A 520 14.94 -5.41 -7.76
N VAL A 521 14.76 -4.27 -8.40
CA VAL A 521 15.75 -3.20 -8.56
C VAL A 521 15.14 -1.89 -8.08
N ALA A 522 15.78 -1.23 -7.14
CA ALA A 522 15.43 0.14 -6.76
C ALA A 522 16.27 1.12 -7.58
N LEU A 523 15.59 2.12 -8.15
CA LEU A 523 16.23 3.21 -8.88
C LEU A 523 16.20 4.47 -8.03
N GLU A 524 17.28 5.24 -8.06
CA GLU A 524 17.36 6.51 -7.35
C GLU A 524 16.33 7.51 -7.91
N ALA A 525 15.74 8.30 -7.01
CA ALA A 525 14.94 9.46 -7.39
C ALA A 525 15.81 10.45 -8.18
N THR A 526 15.20 11.13 -9.15
CA THR A 526 15.88 12.15 -9.96
C THR A 526 15.17 13.49 -9.80
N ASP A 527 15.80 14.59 -10.16
CA ASP A 527 15.13 15.91 -10.16
C ASP A 527 13.87 15.93 -11.04
N GLU A 528 13.80 15.06 -12.06
CA GLU A 528 12.65 14.90 -12.96
C GLU A 528 11.52 14.01 -12.40
N ASP A 529 11.85 13.04 -11.54
CA ASP A 529 10.89 12.21 -10.79
C ASP A 529 11.38 12.03 -9.35
N PRO A 530 10.87 12.83 -8.40
CA PRO A 530 11.40 12.88 -7.03
C PRO A 530 10.98 11.67 -6.18
N ARG A 531 10.37 10.64 -6.78
CA ARG A 531 9.94 9.43 -6.09
C ARG A 531 11.02 8.35 -6.20
N SER A 532 11.28 7.67 -5.10
CA SER A 532 11.92 6.35 -5.16
C SER A 532 10.96 5.34 -5.81
N LEU A 533 11.46 4.61 -6.79
CA LEU A 533 10.72 3.57 -7.48
C LEU A 533 11.36 2.20 -7.23
N VAL A 534 10.55 1.25 -6.78
CA VAL A 534 10.88 -0.17 -6.91
C VAL A 534 10.41 -0.62 -8.28
N GLN A 535 11.33 -1.15 -9.09
CA GLN A 535 11.02 -1.79 -10.36
C GLN A 535 11.39 -3.28 -10.31
N ILE A 536 10.50 -4.15 -10.80
CA ILE A 536 10.83 -5.57 -10.99
C ILE A 536 11.31 -5.77 -12.43
N TRP A 537 12.49 -6.38 -12.57
CA TRP A 537 13.15 -6.64 -13.84
C TRP A 537 13.27 -8.17 -14.00
N GLU A 538 12.75 -8.69 -15.11
CA GLU A 538 13.10 -10.04 -15.56
C GLU A 538 14.44 -9.98 -16.30
N ILE A 539 15.45 -10.69 -15.80
CA ILE A 539 16.73 -10.83 -16.51
C ILE A 539 16.77 -12.22 -17.13
N SER A 540 16.35 -12.29 -18.40
CA SER A 540 16.57 -13.47 -19.23
C SER A 540 18.05 -13.54 -19.59
N LEU A 541 18.84 -14.30 -18.81
CA LEU A 541 20.21 -14.61 -19.18
C LEU A 541 20.22 -15.72 -20.24
N PRO A 542 21.04 -15.60 -21.30
CA PRO A 542 21.17 -16.65 -22.32
C PRO A 542 21.71 -17.99 -21.79
#